data_AF-A0A0X3APF3-F1
#
_entry.id   AF-A0A0X3APF3-F1
#
_cell.length_a   1.000
_cell.length_b   1.000
_cell.length_c   1.000
_cell.angle_alpha   90.00
_cell.angle_beta   90.00
_cell.angle_gamma   90.00
#
_symmetry.space_group_name_H-M   'P 1'
#
loop_
_entity.id
_entity.type
_entity.pdbx_description
1 polymer ?
#
loop_
_entity_poly.entity_id
_entity_poly.type
_entity_poly.pdbx_seq_one_letter_code
_entity_poly.pdbx_strand_id
1 'polypeptide(L)'
;MNYSLELQKINLKLNSFTNPDDKISLLKQGILLSDANNDLEWGFDFRLNLIAEEARTSRCIESFPAFTWILDINDKNPSFCDEKEFLWEYKWMANASYRNANINIDQIKKIFKDLKIRMIRNSYSLRGYYSVMIEWYKFIGNIDEMDAYIELRDKETRDDMSHCPACEIDAKVEAELIKGNIDKAIENADDLFAKKFSCAHMPFATLSKFTYHLNKLRDSRSADFYNKAMDELKNVDKSDSSIISTISLLINYLINNDKEKAFSLYEKYSPWELNAEDYLQFIFAKNVLNLFNAETTRSLKISVDHPLYSNLGEYNLKDLYNHYYAHALHLAKKFDNRNKTLWFTNSLQEEVKS
;
A
#
# COMPACT_ATOMS: atom_id res chain seq x y z
N MET A 1 22.75 20.33 27.76
CA MET A 1 22.74 20.64 26.32
C MET A 1 21.33 21.11 25.99
N ASN A 2 21.14 22.15 25.19
CA ASN A 2 19.79 22.69 24.93
C ASN A 2 19.04 21.70 24.02
N TYR A 3 18.06 20.98 24.57
CA TYR A 3 17.34 19.92 23.86
C TYR A 3 16.68 20.47 22.58
N SER A 4 16.22 21.71 22.56
CA SER A 4 15.64 22.35 21.37
C SER A 4 16.64 22.47 20.22
N LEU A 5 17.93 22.72 20.52
CA LEU A 5 18.99 22.73 19.51
C LEU A 5 19.26 21.33 18.96
N GLU A 6 19.12 20.29 19.79
CA GLU A 6 19.24 18.90 19.36
C GLU A 6 18.07 18.49 18.44
N LEU A 7 16.84 18.84 18.79
CA LEU A 7 15.65 18.63 17.94
C LEU A 7 15.80 19.33 16.59
N GLN A 8 16.28 20.58 16.57
CA GLN A 8 16.57 21.29 15.31
C GLN A 8 17.64 20.59 14.48
N LYS A 9 18.71 20.08 15.10
CA LYS A 9 19.75 19.31 14.40
C LYS A 9 19.20 18.01 13.81
N ILE A 10 18.36 17.30 14.55
CA ILE A 10 17.66 16.10 14.07
C ILE A 10 16.83 16.47 12.83
N ASN A 11 15.99 17.51 12.92
CA ASN A 11 15.14 17.94 11.82
C ASN A 11 15.94 18.33 10.57
N LEU A 12 17.00 19.13 10.73
CA LEU A 12 17.86 19.52 9.60
C LEU A 12 18.56 18.32 8.95
N LYS A 13 18.92 17.31 9.75
CA LYS A 13 19.59 16.10 9.27
C LYS A 13 18.64 15.19 8.47
N LEU A 14 17.32 15.28 8.64
CA LEU A 14 16.36 14.51 7.82
C LEU A 14 16.56 14.75 6.32
N ASN A 15 16.89 15.98 5.92
CA ASN A 15 17.12 16.36 4.52
C ASN A 15 18.40 15.75 3.93
N SER A 16 19.29 15.19 4.75
CA SER A 16 20.51 14.51 4.29
C SER A 16 20.29 13.05 3.93
N PHE A 17 19.12 12.48 4.25
CA PHE A 17 18.77 11.10 3.94
C PHE A 17 17.73 11.04 2.82
N THR A 18 17.89 10.08 1.92
CA THR A 18 16.90 9.76 0.88
C THR A 18 16.06 8.54 1.24
N ASN A 19 16.66 7.57 1.93
CA ASN A 19 16.00 6.33 2.36
C ASN A 19 15.00 6.61 3.49
N PRO A 20 13.71 6.20 3.34
CA PRO A 20 12.71 6.31 4.39
C PRO A 20 13.10 5.64 5.72
N ASP A 21 13.78 4.48 5.71
CA ASP A 21 14.17 3.76 6.93
C ASP A 21 15.12 4.57 7.82
N ASP A 22 16.08 5.27 7.20
CA ASP A 22 17.04 6.12 7.90
C ASP A 22 16.34 7.35 8.51
N LYS A 23 15.39 7.94 7.77
CA LYS A 23 14.58 9.05 8.24
C LYS A 23 13.68 8.63 9.41
N ILE A 24 12.97 7.51 9.30
CA ILE A 24 12.13 6.96 10.37
C ILE A 24 12.97 6.73 11.63
N SER A 25 14.16 6.15 11.50
CA SER A 25 15.07 5.93 12.63
C SER A 25 15.49 7.22 13.33
N LEU A 26 15.68 8.31 12.57
CA LEU A 26 16.01 9.63 13.11
C LEU A 26 14.79 10.34 13.71
N LEU A 27 13.62 10.22 13.08
CA LEU A 27 12.35 10.75 13.58
C LEU A 27 11.97 10.13 14.93
N LYS A 28 12.18 8.81 15.10
CA LYS A 28 11.99 8.13 16.38
C LYS A 28 12.89 8.70 17.48
N GLN A 29 14.13 9.09 17.17
CA GLN A 29 15.00 9.77 18.13
C GLN A 29 14.48 11.16 18.50
N GLY A 30 13.99 11.92 17.50
CA GLY A 30 13.33 13.21 17.72
C GLY A 30 12.12 13.09 18.64
N ILE A 31 11.24 12.12 18.37
CA ILE A 31 10.06 11.81 19.18
C ILE A 31 10.43 11.49 20.62
N LEU A 32 11.41 10.59 20.84
CA LEU A 32 11.86 10.24 22.19
C LEU A 32 12.41 11.44 22.96
N LEU A 33 13.16 12.31 22.30
CA LEU A 33 13.70 13.53 22.92
C LEU A 33 12.61 14.56 23.21
N SER A 34 11.63 14.74 22.30
CA SER A 34 10.45 15.59 22.53
C SER A 34 9.64 15.11 23.72
N ASP A 35 9.31 13.81 23.76
CA ASP A 35 8.52 13.21 24.84
C ASP A 35 9.22 13.34 26.20
N ALA A 36 10.54 13.13 26.25
CA ALA A 36 11.33 13.28 27.48
C ALA A 36 11.34 14.72 28.04
N ASN A 37 11.06 15.72 27.21
CA ASN A 37 11.03 17.13 27.59
C ASN A 37 9.62 17.73 27.57
N ASN A 38 8.57 16.93 27.33
CA ASN A 38 7.19 17.37 27.13
C ASN A 38 7.04 18.45 26.04
N ASP A 39 7.86 18.38 24.99
CA ASP A 39 7.80 19.30 23.85
C ASP A 39 6.73 18.83 22.86
N LEU A 40 5.52 19.37 23.00
CA LEU A 40 4.36 18.96 22.20
C LEU A 40 4.50 19.36 20.73
N GLU A 41 5.06 20.54 20.44
CA GLU A 41 5.19 21.06 19.07
C GLU A 41 6.12 20.17 18.22
N TRP A 42 7.35 19.95 18.69
CA TRP A 42 8.26 19.02 18.01
C TRP A 42 7.74 17.58 18.02
N GLY A 43 7.09 17.19 19.11
CA GLY A 43 6.48 15.86 19.24
C GLY A 43 5.39 15.60 18.20
N PHE A 44 4.61 16.62 17.84
CA PHE A 44 3.59 16.59 16.79
C PHE A 44 4.22 16.54 15.40
N ASP A 45 5.13 17.47 15.09
CA ASP A 45 5.78 17.56 13.78
C ASP A 45 6.54 16.28 13.42
N PHE A 46 7.32 15.72 14.36
CA PHE A 46 8.05 14.48 14.09
C PHE A 46 7.14 13.28 13.90
N ARG A 47 5.98 13.22 14.57
CA ARG A 47 5.00 12.14 14.39
C ARG A 47 4.30 12.24 13.03
N LEU A 48 3.92 13.44 12.59
CA LEU A 48 3.35 13.63 11.25
C LEU A 48 4.36 13.27 10.16
N ASN A 49 5.61 13.73 10.29
CA ASN A 49 6.67 13.41 9.35
C ASN A 49 6.98 11.90 9.34
N LEU A 50 6.93 11.23 10.50
CA LEU A 50 7.09 9.78 10.59
C LEU A 50 6.01 9.02 9.81
N ILE A 51 4.76 9.46 9.91
CA ILE A 51 3.65 8.86 9.15
C ILE A 51 3.86 9.06 7.64
N ALA A 52 4.28 10.25 7.22
CA ALA A 52 4.55 10.55 5.82
C ALA A 52 5.72 9.73 5.24
N GLU A 53 6.80 9.53 5.99
CA GLU A 53 7.91 8.69 5.54
C GLU A 53 7.57 7.20 5.58
N GLU A 54 6.82 6.73 6.57
CA GLU A 54 6.41 5.32 6.64
C GLU A 54 5.41 4.96 5.52
N ALA A 55 4.61 5.92 5.03
CA ALA A 55 3.75 5.74 3.86
C ALA A 55 4.53 5.41 2.55
N ARG A 56 5.84 5.66 2.50
CA ARG A 56 6.76 5.26 1.41
C ARG A 56 7.42 3.90 1.66
N THR A 57 6.98 3.20 2.70
CA THR A 57 7.45 1.85 3.01
C THR A 57 6.32 0.85 2.85
N SER A 58 6.66 -0.44 2.81
CA SER A 58 5.67 -1.52 2.88
C SER A 58 5.07 -1.70 4.29
N ARG A 59 5.51 -0.93 5.29
CA ARG A 59 5.17 -1.10 6.70
C ARG A 59 4.20 -0.01 7.17
N CYS A 60 3.54 -0.26 8.29
CA CYS A 60 2.72 0.73 8.99
C CYS A 60 2.68 0.37 10.48
N ILE A 61 3.86 0.34 11.11
CA ILE A 61 4.04 -0.09 12.50
C ILE A 61 4.13 1.14 13.40
N GLU A 62 4.93 2.13 13.01
CA GLU A 62 5.21 3.32 13.82
C GLU A 62 4.10 4.37 13.69
N SER A 63 3.36 4.37 12.57
CA SER A 63 2.31 5.33 12.28
C SER A 63 1.09 5.20 13.19
N PHE A 64 0.69 3.97 13.58
CA PHE A 64 -0.45 3.79 14.50
C PHE A 64 -0.25 4.44 15.87
N PRO A 65 0.84 4.18 16.61
CA PRO A 65 1.07 4.85 17.89
C PRO A 65 1.30 6.36 17.71
N ALA A 66 2.00 6.79 16.66
CA ALA A 66 2.19 8.20 16.35
C ALA A 66 0.85 8.93 16.13
N PHE A 67 -0.03 8.36 15.30
CA PHE A 67 -1.32 8.96 14.99
C PHE A 67 -2.32 8.88 16.15
N THR A 68 -2.28 7.80 16.94
CA THR A 68 -3.08 7.71 18.18
C THR A 68 -2.72 8.82 19.15
N TRP A 69 -1.43 9.15 19.29
CA TRP A 69 -0.99 10.29 20.11
C TRP A 69 -1.50 11.62 19.56
N ILE A 70 -1.45 11.83 18.24
CA ILE A 70 -1.97 13.04 17.59
C ILE A 70 -3.46 13.24 17.90
N LEU A 71 -4.27 12.18 17.73
CA LEU A 71 -5.70 12.24 18.06
C LEU A 71 -5.95 12.54 19.54
N ASP A 72 -5.22 11.90 20.45
CA ASP A 72 -5.37 12.10 21.90
C ASP A 72 -5.03 13.54 22.32
N ILE A 73 -3.96 14.11 21.76
CA ILE A 73 -3.57 15.51 22.02
C ILE A 73 -4.61 16.47 21.46
N ASN A 74 -5.07 16.27 20.21
CA ASN A 74 -6.10 17.12 19.61
C ASN A 74 -7.43 17.04 20.38
N ASP A 75 -7.85 15.85 20.81
CA ASP A 75 -9.12 15.68 21.55
C ASP A 75 -9.06 16.27 22.96
N LYS A 76 -7.90 16.23 23.63
CA LYS A 76 -7.69 16.84 24.96
C LYS A 76 -7.46 18.34 24.90
N ASN A 77 -6.84 18.83 23.82
CA ASN A 77 -6.52 20.23 23.60
C ASN A 77 -6.81 20.64 22.15
N PRO A 78 -8.08 20.86 21.77
CA PRO A 78 -8.45 21.20 20.40
C PRO A 78 -7.84 22.50 19.88
N SER A 79 -7.35 23.37 20.77
CA SER A 79 -6.66 24.61 20.40
C SER A 79 -5.16 24.44 20.11
N PHE A 80 -4.58 23.27 20.40
CA PHE A 80 -3.14 23.03 20.19
C PHE A 80 -2.79 22.84 18.72
N CYS A 81 -3.56 22.02 18.00
CA CYS A 81 -3.34 21.77 16.57
C CYS A 81 -4.68 21.80 15.82
N ASP A 82 -4.67 22.40 14.63
CA ASP A 82 -5.83 22.35 13.73
C ASP A 82 -5.92 20.95 13.14
N GLU A 83 -7.12 20.37 13.14
CA GLU A 83 -7.35 19.05 12.55
C GLU A 83 -7.00 18.99 11.07
N LYS A 84 -7.11 20.12 10.37
CA LYS A 84 -6.70 20.26 8.97
C LYS A 84 -5.25 19.87 8.75
N GLU A 85 -4.40 19.97 9.77
CA GLU A 85 -2.98 19.63 9.69
C GLU A 85 -2.70 18.12 9.62
N PHE A 86 -3.65 17.27 10.04
CA PHE A 86 -3.45 15.82 10.08
C PHE A 86 -4.55 14.99 9.39
N LEU A 87 -5.62 15.64 8.91
CA LEU A 87 -6.75 14.95 8.26
C LEU A 87 -6.35 14.19 7.00
N TRP A 88 -5.29 14.64 6.32
CA TRP A 88 -4.74 13.94 5.16
C TRP A 88 -4.12 12.59 5.57
N GLU A 89 -3.27 12.59 6.58
CA GLU A 89 -2.67 11.40 7.20
C GLU A 89 -3.76 10.51 7.80
N TYR A 90 -4.84 11.09 8.33
CA TYR A 90 -5.95 10.28 8.85
C TYR A 90 -6.60 9.42 7.77
N LYS A 91 -6.70 9.90 6.52
CA LYS A 91 -7.16 9.05 5.40
C LYS A 91 -6.22 7.86 5.19
N TRP A 92 -4.92 8.07 5.29
CA TRP A 92 -3.94 6.99 5.17
C TRP A 92 -4.06 5.99 6.31
N MET A 93 -4.25 6.46 7.54
CA MET A 93 -4.45 5.61 8.71
C MET A 93 -5.78 4.84 8.64
N ALA A 94 -6.83 5.45 8.10
CA ALA A 94 -8.07 4.75 7.81
C ALA A 94 -7.83 3.60 6.82
N ASN A 95 -7.04 3.83 5.77
CA ASN A 95 -6.68 2.78 4.82
C ASN A 95 -5.81 1.67 5.45
N ALA A 96 -4.79 2.03 6.22
CA ALA A 96 -3.95 1.09 6.94
C ALA A 96 -4.75 0.24 7.95
N SER A 97 -5.79 0.82 8.55
CA SER A 97 -6.60 0.14 9.57
C SER A 97 -7.24 -1.16 9.07
N TYR A 98 -7.73 -1.19 7.83
CA TYR A 98 -8.32 -2.41 7.28
C TYR A 98 -7.29 -3.37 6.69
N ARG A 99 -6.11 -2.87 6.30
CA ARG A 99 -5.00 -3.69 5.80
C ARG A 99 -4.31 -4.49 6.90
N ASN A 100 -4.45 -4.08 8.17
CA ASN A 100 -3.98 -4.83 9.33
C ASN A 100 -5.03 -5.89 9.76
N ALA A 101 -4.68 -7.17 9.68
CA ALA A 101 -5.59 -8.29 9.96
C ALA A 101 -5.94 -8.43 11.45
N ASN A 102 -5.24 -7.74 12.36
CA ASN A 102 -5.48 -7.80 13.80
C ASN A 102 -6.45 -6.72 14.31
N ILE A 103 -6.70 -5.66 13.54
CA ILE A 103 -7.70 -4.65 13.89
C ILE A 103 -9.07 -5.22 13.56
N ASN A 104 -10.00 -5.20 14.52
CA ASN A 104 -11.33 -5.76 14.31
C ASN A 104 -12.23 -4.83 13.48
N ILE A 105 -13.28 -5.40 12.87
CA ILE A 105 -14.16 -4.65 11.97
C ILE A 105 -14.90 -3.48 12.64
N ASP A 106 -15.23 -3.59 13.93
CA ASP A 106 -15.92 -2.51 14.65
C ASP A 106 -14.97 -1.33 14.93
N GLN A 107 -13.69 -1.60 15.18
CA GLN A 107 -12.65 -0.57 15.27
C GLN A 107 -12.46 0.14 13.92
N ILE A 108 -12.37 -0.61 12.82
CA ILE A 108 -12.27 -0.05 11.45
C ILE A 108 -13.46 0.87 11.18
N LYS A 109 -14.69 0.42 11.46
CA LYS A 109 -15.90 1.23 11.29
C LYS A 109 -15.90 2.49 12.16
N LYS A 110 -15.39 2.42 13.39
CA LYS A 110 -15.24 3.59 14.26
C LYS A 110 -14.25 4.60 13.68
N ILE A 111 -13.11 4.14 13.15
CA ILE A 111 -12.12 4.98 12.47
C ILE A 111 -12.75 5.70 11.26
N PHE A 112 -13.48 4.97 10.41
CA PHE A 112 -14.16 5.58 9.26
C PHE A 112 -15.22 6.61 9.68
N LYS A 113 -15.99 6.30 10.71
CA LYS A 113 -17.00 7.22 11.25
C LYS A 113 -16.35 8.48 11.81
N ASP A 114 -15.28 8.33 12.57
CA ASP A 114 -14.55 9.46 13.15
C ASP A 114 -13.95 10.34 12.06
N LEU A 115 -13.25 9.75 11.07
CA LEU A 115 -12.73 10.47 9.90
C LEU A 115 -13.81 11.30 9.21
N LYS A 116 -14.99 10.70 8.96
CA LYS A 116 -16.12 11.41 8.34
C LYS A 116 -16.58 12.60 9.19
N ILE A 117 -16.71 12.42 10.51
CA ILE A 117 -17.10 13.50 11.44
C ILE A 117 -16.08 14.64 11.40
N ARG A 118 -14.79 14.31 11.46
CA ARG A 118 -13.69 15.29 11.41
C ARG A 118 -13.68 16.06 10.08
N MET A 119 -13.86 15.39 8.94
CA MET A 119 -13.96 16.06 7.64
C MET A 119 -15.12 17.05 7.58
N ILE A 120 -16.33 16.64 7.99
CA ILE A 120 -17.51 17.50 7.95
C ILE A 120 -17.36 18.71 8.86
N ARG A 121 -16.89 18.54 10.12
CA ARG A 121 -16.74 19.66 11.05
C ARG A 121 -15.67 20.67 10.62
N ASN A 122 -14.69 20.23 9.84
CA ASN A 122 -13.68 21.09 9.23
C ASN A 122 -14.11 21.68 7.87
N SER A 123 -15.39 21.52 7.50
CA SER A 123 -15.98 22.05 6.27
C SER A 123 -15.37 21.50 4.98
N TYR A 124 -14.79 20.30 5.02
CA TYR A 124 -14.40 19.58 3.82
C TYR A 124 -15.59 18.84 3.20
N SER A 125 -15.52 18.66 1.88
CA SER A 125 -16.40 17.76 1.15
C SER A 125 -16.15 16.31 1.57
N LEU A 126 -17.09 15.42 1.25
CA LEU A 126 -16.92 13.99 1.50
C LEU A 126 -16.11 13.27 0.40
N ARG A 127 -15.53 13.99 -0.57
CA ARG A 127 -14.79 13.38 -1.69
C ARG A 127 -13.59 12.55 -1.21
N GLY A 128 -12.85 13.09 -0.24
CA GLY A 128 -11.74 12.40 0.43
C GLY A 128 -12.20 11.14 1.18
N TYR A 129 -13.32 11.23 1.91
CA TYR A 129 -13.92 10.10 2.63
C TYR A 129 -14.43 9.02 1.67
N TYR A 130 -15.12 9.39 0.60
CA TYR A 130 -15.60 8.43 -0.39
C TYR A 130 -14.46 7.68 -1.07
N SER A 131 -13.30 8.31 -1.24
CA SER A 131 -12.10 7.60 -1.72
C SER A 131 -11.65 6.48 -0.77
N VAL A 132 -11.70 6.68 0.55
CA VAL A 132 -11.42 5.62 1.54
C VAL A 132 -12.45 4.50 1.44
N MET A 133 -13.72 4.84 1.22
CA MET A 133 -14.80 3.85 1.07
C MET A 133 -14.66 3.02 -0.20
N ILE A 134 -14.27 3.62 -1.32
CA ILE A 134 -13.96 2.89 -2.57
C ILE A 134 -12.90 1.83 -2.31
N GLU A 135 -11.79 2.21 -1.66
CA GLU A 135 -10.70 1.29 -1.35
C GLU A 135 -11.13 0.18 -0.38
N TRP A 136 -11.95 0.49 0.62
CA TRP A 136 -12.52 -0.51 1.53
C TRP A 136 -13.40 -1.54 0.81
N TYR A 137 -14.32 -1.08 -0.04
CA TYR A 137 -15.24 -1.98 -0.74
C TYR A 137 -14.52 -2.82 -1.79
N LYS A 138 -13.52 -2.25 -2.48
CA LYS A 138 -12.58 -3.00 -3.31
C LYS A 138 -11.87 -4.08 -2.49
N PHE A 139 -11.34 -3.72 -1.33
CA PHE A 139 -10.59 -4.62 -0.46
C PHE A 139 -11.42 -5.83 0.00
N ILE A 140 -12.71 -5.66 0.31
CA ILE A 140 -13.58 -6.79 0.70
C ILE A 140 -14.27 -7.50 -0.47
N GLY A 141 -14.03 -7.07 -1.71
CA GLY A 141 -14.61 -7.65 -2.92
C GLY A 141 -16.07 -7.26 -3.17
N ASN A 142 -16.56 -6.16 -2.61
CA ASN A 142 -17.91 -5.66 -2.86
C ASN A 142 -17.88 -4.62 -3.99
N ILE A 143 -18.03 -5.10 -5.22
CA ILE A 143 -17.89 -4.29 -6.44
C ILE A 143 -19.05 -3.30 -6.62
N ASP A 144 -20.27 -3.69 -6.23
CA ASP A 144 -21.46 -2.83 -6.35
C ASP A 144 -21.34 -1.58 -5.47
N GLU A 145 -20.93 -1.76 -4.21
CA GLU A 145 -20.69 -0.62 -3.31
C GLU A 145 -19.49 0.21 -3.77
N MET A 146 -18.42 -0.41 -4.24
CA MET A 146 -17.26 0.31 -4.80
C MET A 146 -17.71 1.26 -5.94
N ASP A 147 -18.50 0.77 -6.90
CA ASP A 147 -19.04 1.58 -8.01
C ASP A 147 -19.96 2.70 -7.49
N ALA A 148 -20.85 2.40 -6.53
CA ALA A 148 -21.73 3.41 -5.93
C ALA A 148 -20.94 4.55 -5.27
N TYR A 149 -19.84 4.24 -4.57
CA TYR A 149 -18.99 5.26 -3.94
C TYR A 149 -18.11 6.02 -4.96
N ILE A 150 -17.74 5.41 -6.09
CA ILE A 150 -17.13 6.14 -7.22
C ILE A 150 -18.09 7.21 -7.72
N GLU A 151 -19.36 6.87 -7.94
CA GLU A 151 -20.37 7.85 -8.38
C GLU A 151 -20.59 8.98 -7.36
N LEU A 152 -20.66 8.64 -6.06
CA LEU A 152 -20.80 9.64 -5.00
C LEU A 152 -19.59 10.59 -4.96
N ARG A 153 -18.37 10.05 -5.03
CA ARG A 153 -17.13 10.83 -5.09
C ARG A 153 -17.16 11.79 -6.27
N ASP A 154 -17.53 11.31 -7.45
CA ASP A 154 -17.44 12.10 -8.67
C ASP A 154 -18.48 13.24 -8.74
N LYS A 155 -19.62 13.09 -8.06
CA LYS A 155 -20.64 14.14 -7.88
C LYS A 155 -20.25 15.20 -6.85
N GLU A 156 -19.29 14.89 -5.97
CA GLU A 156 -18.84 15.76 -4.88
C GLU A 156 -17.77 16.75 -5.35
N THR A 157 -17.76 17.97 -4.78
CA THR A 157 -16.77 18.99 -5.14
C THR A 157 -15.35 18.57 -4.76
N ARG A 158 -14.36 19.01 -5.54
CA ARG A 158 -12.94 18.86 -5.18
C ARG A 158 -12.52 19.92 -4.17
N ASP A 159 -11.66 19.54 -3.25
CA ASP A 159 -11.09 20.33 -2.16
C ASP A 159 -9.69 19.82 -1.79
N ASP A 160 -9.09 20.35 -0.74
CA ASP A 160 -7.75 19.96 -0.27
C ASP A 160 -7.66 18.50 0.22
N MET A 161 -8.80 17.86 0.53
CA MET A 161 -8.86 16.46 0.93
C MET A 161 -9.03 15.50 -0.25
N SER A 162 -9.17 16.04 -1.47
CA SER A 162 -9.33 15.27 -2.69
C SER A 162 -8.00 14.68 -3.15
N HIS A 163 -8.02 13.42 -3.59
CA HIS A 163 -6.84 12.83 -4.22
C HIS A 163 -6.51 13.56 -5.53
N CYS A 164 -5.26 13.46 -5.98
CA CYS A 164 -4.91 14.02 -7.28
C CYS A 164 -5.75 13.34 -8.39
N PRO A 165 -6.01 14.03 -9.52
CA PRO A 165 -6.86 13.49 -10.59
C PRO A 165 -6.37 12.12 -11.11
N ALA A 166 -5.05 11.92 -11.20
CA ALA A 166 -4.45 10.66 -11.62
C ALA A 166 -4.85 9.48 -10.72
N CYS A 167 -4.87 9.67 -9.38
CA CYS A 167 -5.29 8.61 -8.45
C CYS A 167 -6.78 8.30 -8.56
N GLU A 168 -7.62 9.31 -8.79
CA GLU A 168 -9.06 9.10 -8.94
C GLU A 168 -9.43 8.41 -10.26
N ILE A 169 -8.65 8.66 -11.32
CA ILE A 169 -8.71 7.95 -12.60
C ILE A 169 -8.27 6.49 -12.42
N ASP A 170 -7.11 6.24 -11.79
CA ASP A 170 -6.62 4.88 -11.52
C ASP A 170 -7.66 4.04 -10.76
N ALA A 171 -8.35 4.62 -9.77
CA ALA A 171 -9.43 3.93 -9.07
C ALA A 171 -10.59 3.50 -10.01
N LYS A 172 -10.94 4.31 -11.00
CA LYS A 172 -11.96 3.94 -12.01
C LYS A 172 -11.45 2.86 -12.97
N VAL A 173 -10.20 2.99 -13.41
CA VAL A 173 -9.56 2.01 -14.28
C VAL A 173 -9.52 0.65 -13.58
N GLU A 174 -9.07 0.61 -12.32
CA GLU A 174 -9.03 -0.60 -11.52
C GLU A 174 -10.42 -1.22 -11.31
N ALA A 175 -11.44 -0.39 -11.05
CA ALA A 175 -12.81 -0.87 -10.94
C ALA A 175 -13.28 -1.60 -12.22
N GLU A 176 -13.03 -1.02 -13.40
CA GLU A 176 -13.38 -1.63 -14.68
C GLU A 176 -12.55 -2.89 -14.99
N LEU A 177 -11.25 -2.90 -14.61
CA LEU A 177 -10.40 -4.09 -14.73
C LEU A 177 -10.89 -5.26 -13.87
N ILE A 178 -11.31 -5.00 -12.63
CA ILE A 178 -11.88 -6.02 -11.74
C ILE A 178 -13.18 -6.59 -12.33
N LYS A 179 -13.99 -5.76 -12.97
CA LYS A 179 -15.23 -6.18 -13.67
C LYS A 179 -14.96 -6.90 -15.01
N GLY A 180 -13.72 -6.93 -15.49
CA GLY A 180 -13.35 -7.49 -16.80
C GLY A 180 -13.71 -6.58 -17.99
N ASN A 181 -14.10 -5.33 -17.75
CA ASN A 181 -14.47 -4.35 -18.77
C ASN A 181 -13.23 -3.66 -19.33
N ILE A 182 -12.38 -4.43 -20.02
CA ILE A 182 -11.05 -3.98 -20.45
C ILE A 182 -11.09 -2.72 -21.33
N ASP A 183 -11.98 -2.66 -22.31
CA ASP A 183 -11.98 -1.54 -23.25
C ASP A 183 -12.40 -0.23 -22.54
N LYS A 184 -13.39 -0.30 -21.63
CA LYS A 184 -13.78 0.84 -20.79
C LYS A 184 -12.66 1.25 -19.82
N ALA A 185 -11.88 0.29 -19.31
CA ALA A 185 -10.70 0.58 -18.51
C ALA A 185 -9.65 1.36 -19.32
N ILE A 186 -9.41 0.96 -20.58
CA ILE A 186 -8.48 1.65 -21.49
C ILE A 186 -8.96 3.07 -21.77
N GLU A 187 -10.24 3.25 -22.12
CA GLU A 187 -10.84 4.57 -22.35
C GLU A 187 -10.68 5.50 -21.14
N ASN A 188 -10.92 4.99 -19.92
CA ASN A 188 -10.71 5.75 -18.69
C ASN A 188 -9.23 6.12 -18.47
N ALA A 189 -8.29 5.30 -18.96
CA ALA A 189 -6.86 5.49 -18.77
C ALA A 189 -6.22 6.42 -19.81
N ASP A 190 -6.93 6.78 -20.89
CA ASP A 190 -6.38 7.59 -21.99
C ASP A 190 -5.77 8.91 -21.49
N ASP A 191 -6.43 9.61 -20.58
CA ASP A 191 -5.93 10.88 -20.02
C ASP A 191 -4.68 10.68 -19.14
N LEU A 192 -4.55 9.54 -18.47
CA LEU A 192 -3.38 9.18 -17.68
C LEU A 192 -2.19 8.86 -18.59
N PHE A 193 -2.41 8.08 -19.65
CA PHE A 193 -1.36 7.71 -20.61
C PHE A 193 -0.93 8.87 -21.50
N ALA A 194 -1.84 9.80 -21.80
CA ALA A 194 -1.52 11.07 -22.44
C ALA A 194 -0.73 12.04 -21.52
N LYS A 195 -0.39 11.62 -20.29
CA LYS A 195 0.32 12.40 -19.27
C LYS A 195 -0.34 13.76 -18.99
N LYS A 196 -1.65 13.88 -19.16
CA LYS A 196 -2.40 15.10 -18.82
C LYS A 196 -2.41 15.33 -17.31
N PHE A 197 -2.26 14.25 -16.53
CA PHE A 197 -2.09 14.27 -15.08
C PHE A 197 -0.88 13.42 -14.69
N SER A 198 -0.06 13.92 -13.76
CA SER A 198 1.10 13.18 -13.22
C SER A 198 0.95 12.95 -11.72
N CYS A 199 1.31 11.75 -11.29
CA CYS A 199 1.47 11.36 -9.89
C CYS A 199 2.66 10.40 -9.83
N ALA A 200 3.43 10.43 -8.74
CA ALA A 200 4.67 9.65 -8.62
C ALA A 200 4.47 8.14 -8.88
N HIS A 201 3.31 7.57 -8.50
CA HIS A 201 3.09 6.12 -8.57
C HIS A 201 2.07 5.67 -9.62
N MET A 202 1.14 6.54 -10.03
CA MET A 202 -0.05 6.10 -10.78
C MET A 202 0.25 5.54 -12.18
N PRO A 203 1.16 6.11 -13.00
CA PRO A 203 1.49 5.51 -14.30
C PRO A 203 1.99 4.08 -14.15
N PHE A 204 2.95 3.86 -13.23
CA PHE A 204 3.49 2.53 -12.94
C PHE A 204 2.40 1.57 -12.45
N ALA A 205 1.64 1.96 -11.43
CA ALA A 205 0.59 1.13 -10.85
C ALA A 205 -0.51 0.76 -11.86
N THR A 206 -0.98 1.72 -12.65
CA THR A 206 -2.04 1.51 -13.64
C THR A 206 -1.58 0.52 -14.72
N LEU A 207 -0.36 0.71 -15.26
CA LEU A 207 0.20 -0.18 -16.28
C LEU A 207 0.41 -1.61 -15.75
N SER A 208 0.85 -1.76 -14.49
CA SER A 208 0.99 -3.06 -13.83
C SER A 208 -0.36 -3.76 -13.62
N LYS A 209 -1.43 -3.03 -13.27
CA LYS A 209 -2.78 -3.59 -13.17
C LYS A 209 -3.28 -4.08 -14.53
N PHE A 210 -3.15 -3.28 -15.60
CA PHE A 210 -3.47 -3.73 -16.96
C PHE A 210 -2.71 -5.00 -17.33
N THR A 211 -1.41 -5.03 -17.08
CA THR A 211 -0.55 -6.19 -17.34
C THR A 211 -1.11 -7.46 -16.68
N TYR A 212 -1.44 -7.38 -15.38
CA TYR A 212 -1.96 -8.52 -14.63
C TYR A 212 -3.33 -8.98 -15.13
N HIS A 213 -4.31 -8.07 -15.24
CA HIS A 213 -5.68 -8.42 -15.63
C HIS A 213 -5.75 -8.95 -17.07
N LEU A 214 -5.03 -8.34 -18.01
CA LEU A 214 -4.95 -8.82 -19.40
C LEU A 214 -4.29 -10.20 -19.49
N ASN A 215 -3.23 -10.45 -18.71
CA ASN A 215 -2.57 -11.75 -18.67
C ASN A 215 -3.50 -12.85 -18.15
N LYS A 216 -4.33 -12.56 -17.13
CA LYS A 216 -5.35 -13.50 -16.64
C LYS A 216 -6.40 -13.84 -17.70
N LEU A 217 -6.71 -12.89 -18.59
CA LEU A 217 -7.59 -13.09 -19.75
C LEU A 217 -6.87 -13.69 -20.97
N ARG A 218 -5.56 -13.96 -20.89
CA ARG A 218 -4.71 -14.40 -22.02
C ARG A 218 -4.75 -13.44 -23.22
N ASP A 219 -4.92 -12.16 -22.95
CA ASP A 219 -4.91 -11.11 -23.96
C ASP A 219 -3.47 -10.68 -24.27
N SER A 220 -3.07 -10.77 -25.54
CA SER A 220 -1.71 -10.43 -26.00
C SER A 220 -1.30 -8.98 -25.74
N ARG A 221 -2.26 -8.07 -25.54
CA ARG A 221 -2.00 -6.68 -25.18
C ARG A 221 -1.22 -6.55 -23.87
N SER A 222 -1.26 -7.55 -22.97
CA SER A 222 -0.54 -7.55 -21.70
C SER A 222 0.97 -7.27 -21.85
N ALA A 223 1.58 -7.71 -22.95
CA ALA A 223 3.01 -7.52 -23.21
C ALA A 223 3.40 -6.04 -23.42
N ASP A 224 2.55 -5.27 -24.10
CA ASP A 224 2.78 -3.84 -24.31
C ASP A 224 2.68 -3.05 -22.99
N PHE A 225 1.64 -3.35 -22.20
CA PHE A 225 1.48 -2.76 -20.86
C PHE A 225 2.64 -3.13 -19.92
N TYR A 226 3.12 -4.38 -19.97
CA TYR A 226 4.28 -4.81 -19.19
C TYR A 226 5.53 -4.00 -19.53
N ASN A 227 5.84 -3.84 -20.83
CA ASN A 227 7.01 -3.10 -21.26
C ASN A 227 6.96 -1.64 -20.79
N LYS A 228 5.80 -0.99 -20.92
CA LYS A 228 5.56 0.37 -20.41
C LYS A 228 5.70 0.45 -18.88
N ALA A 229 5.17 -0.53 -18.15
CA ALA A 229 5.29 -0.58 -16.69
C ALA A 229 6.76 -0.70 -16.26
N MET A 230 7.55 -1.53 -16.95
CA MET A 230 8.98 -1.67 -16.69
C MET A 230 9.79 -0.41 -17.01
N ASP A 231 9.35 0.39 -17.99
CA ASP A 231 9.95 1.70 -18.26
C ASP A 231 9.63 2.72 -17.16
N GLU A 232 8.38 2.78 -16.71
CA GLU A 232 8.00 3.68 -15.60
C GLU A 232 8.66 3.27 -14.28
N LEU A 233 8.88 1.97 -14.03
CA LEU A 233 9.60 1.46 -12.85
C LEU A 233 11.02 2.03 -12.73
N LYS A 234 11.66 2.43 -13.84
CA LYS A 234 13.00 3.04 -13.80
C LYS A 234 13.00 4.41 -13.13
N ASN A 235 11.86 5.09 -13.12
CA ASN A 235 11.66 6.43 -12.55
C ASN A 235 11.12 6.38 -11.11
N VAL A 236 10.65 5.23 -10.65
CA VAL A 236 10.20 5.05 -9.26
C VAL A 236 11.40 5.05 -8.32
N ASP A 237 11.24 5.66 -7.16
CA ASP A 237 12.26 5.67 -6.12
C ASP A 237 12.60 4.23 -5.70
N LYS A 238 13.90 3.89 -5.80
CA LYS A 238 14.40 2.54 -5.51
C LYS A 238 14.35 2.18 -4.03
N SER A 239 14.07 3.14 -3.15
CA SER A 239 13.88 2.94 -1.72
C SER A 239 12.40 2.88 -1.30
N ASP A 240 11.48 3.15 -2.23
CA ASP A 240 10.05 3.09 -1.95
C ASP A 240 9.57 1.63 -1.98
N SER A 241 9.43 1.04 -0.80
CA SER A 241 8.95 -0.33 -0.65
C SER A 241 7.42 -0.44 -0.67
N SER A 242 6.68 0.67 -0.66
CA SER A 242 5.21 0.66 -0.71
C SER A 242 4.68 0.05 -2.03
N ILE A 243 5.49 0.05 -3.09
CA ILE A 243 5.14 -0.48 -4.41
C ILE A 243 5.21 -2.01 -4.53
N ILE A 244 5.55 -2.74 -3.45
CA ILE A 244 5.82 -4.18 -3.49
C ILE A 244 4.63 -5.01 -4.04
N SER A 245 3.40 -4.62 -3.72
CA SER A 245 2.19 -5.26 -4.28
C SER A 245 2.12 -5.06 -5.80
N THR A 246 2.44 -3.87 -6.29
CA THR A 246 2.46 -3.55 -7.73
C THR A 246 3.56 -4.33 -8.47
N ILE A 247 4.74 -4.45 -7.86
CA ILE A 247 5.82 -5.29 -8.40
C ILE A 247 5.38 -6.75 -8.51
N SER A 248 4.67 -7.27 -7.50
CA SER A 248 4.21 -8.66 -7.51
C SER A 248 3.25 -8.98 -8.67
N LEU A 249 2.48 -7.99 -9.16
CA LEU A 249 1.65 -8.14 -10.37
C LEU A 249 2.51 -8.42 -11.62
N LEU A 250 3.64 -7.73 -11.75
CA LEU A 250 4.59 -7.92 -12.84
C LEU A 250 5.32 -9.27 -12.72
N ILE A 251 5.66 -9.70 -11.49
CA ILE A 251 6.21 -11.03 -11.25
C ILE A 251 5.20 -12.10 -11.69
N ASN A 252 3.92 -11.95 -11.34
CA ASN A 252 2.86 -12.89 -11.72
C ASN A 252 2.74 -13.03 -13.25
N TYR A 253 2.79 -11.90 -13.98
CA TYR A 253 2.87 -11.92 -15.44
C TYR A 253 4.09 -12.70 -15.95
N LEU A 254 5.28 -12.45 -15.38
CA LEU A 254 6.51 -13.08 -15.83
C LEU A 254 6.58 -14.58 -15.58
N ILE A 255 5.87 -15.12 -14.58
CA ILE A 255 5.84 -16.57 -14.32
C ILE A 255 5.48 -17.36 -15.59
N ASN A 256 4.55 -16.85 -16.41
CA ASN A 256 4.08 -17.49 -17.63
C ASN A 256 4.79 -17.03 -18.91
N ASN A 257 5.56 -15.95 -18.85
CA ASN A 257 6.09 -15.27 -20.05
C ASN A 257 7.63 -15.22 -20.08
N ASP A 258 8.29 -15.14 -18.92
CA ASP A 258 9.76 -15.14 -18.76
C ASP A 258 10.13 -15.45 -17.30
N LYS A 259 10.20 -16.74 -16.97
CA LYS A 259 10.38 -17.23 -15.60
C LYS A 259 11.72 -16.81 -14.98
N GLU A 260 12.77 -16.64 -15.78
CA GLU A 260 14.08 -16.20 -15.29
C GLU A 260 14.05 -14.74 -14.83
N LYS A 261 13.35 -13.87 -15.57
CA LYS A 261 13.09 -12.49 -15.13
C LYS A 261 12.20 -12.45 -13.90
N ALA A 262 11.22 -13.36 -13.77
CA ALA A 262 10.38 -13.48 -12.58
C ALA A 262 11.24 -13.74 -11.32
N PHE A 263 12.16 -14.71 -11.38
CA PHE A 263 13.11 -14.96 -10.29
C PHE A 263 13.99 -13.74 -10.00
N SER A 264 14.50 -13.08 -11.04
CA SER A 264 15.35 -11.88 -10.87
C SER A 264 14.61 -10.74 -10.14
N LEU A 265 13.34 -10.49 -10.47
CA LEU A 265 12.52 -9.49 -9.76
C LEU A 265 12.20 -9.95 -8.34
N TYR A 266 11.88 -11.24 -8.15
CA TYR A 266 11.64 -11.80 -6.82
C TYR A 266 12.86 -11.62 -5.91
N GLU A 267 14.07 -12.01 -6.32
CA GLU A 267 15.29 -11.87 -5.52
C GLU A 267 15.56 -10.41 -5.15
N LYS A 268 15.27 -9.49 -6.07
CA LYS A 268 15.50 -8.06 -5.86
C LYS A 268 14.53 -7.44 -4.84
N TYR A 269 13.24 -7.79 -4.94
CA TYR A 269 12.18 -7.06 -4.23
C TYR A 269 11.55 -7.86 -3.07
N SER A 270 11.76 -9.18 -2.99
CA SER A 270 11.28 -9.98 -1.86
C SER A 270 11.73 -9.49 -0.48
N PRO A 271 12.89 -8.83 -0.27
CA PRO A 271 13.18 -8.28 1.06
C PRO A 271 12.14 -7.27 1.58
N TRP A 272 11.39 -6.61 0.69
CA TRP A 272 10.40 -5.59 1.06
C TRP A 272 9.09 -6.16 1.60
N GLU A 273 8.79 -7.45 1.41
CA GLU A 273 7.60 -8.06 2.02
C GLU A 273 7.81 -8.35 3.52
N LEU A 274 9.06 -8.47 3.95
CA LEU A 274 9.41 -8.80 5.33
C LEU A 274 8.97 -7.67 6.26
N ASN A 275 8.04 -7.98 7.16
CA ASN A 275 7.35 -7.04 8.06
C ASN A 275 6.45 -6.01 7.37
N ALA A 276 6.09 -6.24 6.11
CA ALA A 276 5.09 -5.43 5.42
C ALA A 276 3.71 -5.56 6.09
N GLU A 277 2.80 -4.64 5.78
CA GLU A 277 1.40 -4.75 6.18
C GLU A 277 0.81 -6.11 5.75
N ASP A 278 -0.03 -6.72 6.60
CA ASP A 278 -0.62 -8.04 6.36
C ASP A 278 -1.25 -8.16 4.95
N TYR A 279 -1.94 -7.11 4.49
CA TYR A 279 -2.52 -7.11 3.14
C TYR A 279 -1.47 -7.17 2.03
N LEU A 280 -0.36 -6.44 2.15
CA LEU A 280 0.72 -6.44 1.16
C LEU A 280 1.44 -7.79 1.15
N GLN A 281 1.66 -8.40 2.31
CA GLN A 281 2.20 -9.75 2.42
C GLN A 281 1.29 -10.77 1.74
N PHE A 282 -0.03 -10.67 1.97
CA PHE A 282 -1.02 -11.52 1.29
C PHE A 282 -0.93 -11.40 -0.24
N ILE A 283 -0.97 -10.16 -0.77
CA ILE A 283 -0.92 -9.92 -2.22
C ILE A 283 0.39 -10.41 -2.82
N PHE A 284 1.53 -10.12 -2.18
CA PHE A 284 2.82 -10.58 -2.64
C PHE A 284 2.90 -12.11 -2.66
N ALA A 285 2.62 -12.77 -1.53
CA ALA A 285 2.65 -14.22 -1.41
C ALA A 285 1.74 -14.92 -2.42
N LYS A 286 0.52 -14.39 -2.60
CA LYS A 286 -0.44 -14.88 -3.59
C LYS A 286 0.13 -14.79 -5.02
N ASN A 287 0.67 -13.63 -5.39
CA ASN A 287 1.07 -13.36 -6.77
C ASN A 287 2.36 -14.07 -7.18
N VAL A 288 3.28 -14.34 -6.25
CA VAL A 288 4.54 -15.07 -6.52
C VAL A 288 4.41 -16.58 -6.38
N LEU A 289 3.29 -17.08 -5.85
CA LEU A 289 3.11 -18.49 -5.49
C LEU A 289 3.54 -19.48 -6.58
N ASN A 290 3.07 -19.27 -7.81
CA ASN A 290 3.33 -20.17 -8.94
C ASN A 290 4.75 -20.09 -9.49
N LEU A 291 5.56 -19.11 -9.09
CA LEU A 291 6.98 -19.07 -9.41
C LEU A 291 7.69 -20.32 -8.86
N PHE A 292 7.23 -20.78 -7.70
CA PHE A 292 7.79 -21.87 -6.92
C PHE A 292 7.09 -23.22 -7.15
N ASN A 293 6.10 -23.29 -8.05
CA ASN A 293 5.36 -24.53 -8.32
C ASN A 293 6.18 -25.50 -9.19
N ALA A 294 7.25 -26.06 -8.64
CA ALA A 294 8.10 -27.07 -9.25
C ALA A 294 8.80 -27.93 -8.18
N GLU A 295 9.03 -29.20 -8.47
CA GLU A 295 9.74 -30.14 -7.59
C GLU A 295 11.25 -30.16 -7.89
N THR A 296 11.89 -29.00 -7.81
CA THR A 296 13.33 -28.84 -8.11
C THR A 296 14.02 -27.95 -7.09
N THR A 297 15.33 -28.09 -6.99
CA THR A 297 16.18 -27.14 -6.24
C THR A 297 16.71 -26.05 -7.18
N ARG A 298 16.85 -24.83 -6.66
CA ARG A 298 17.42 -23.70 -7.40
C ARG A 298 18.29 -22.83 -6.49
N SER A 299 19.36 -22.29 -7.04
CA SER A 299 20.13 -21.24 -6.39
C SER A 299 19.35 -19.93 -6.42
N LEU A 300 19.10 -19.32 -5.26
CA LEU A 300 18.40 -18.04 -5.14
C LEU A 300 19.08 -17.11 -4.12
N LYS A 301 18.99 -15.81 -4.37
CA LYS A 301 19.34 -14.74 -3.43
C LYS A 301 18.10 -14.35 -2.64
N ILE A 302 17.96 -14.95 -1.48
CA ILE A 302 16.90 -14.65 -0.52
C ILE A 302 17.50 -13.88 0.66
N SER A 303 16.73 -12.94 1.23
CA SER A 303 17.14 -12.17 2.40
C SER A 303 17.53 -13.09 3.57
N VAL A 304 18.52 -12.67 4.36
CA VAL A 304 18.91 -13.36 5.61
C VAL A 304 17.79 -13.40 6.64
N ASP A 305 16.85 -12.46 6.56
CA ASP A 305 15.69 -12.34 7.45
C ASP A 305 14.51 -13.22 7.00
N HIS A 306 14.61 -13.86 5.83
CA HIS A 306 13.55 -14.73 5.34
C HIS A 306 13.51 -16.04 6.14
N PRO A 307 12.34 -16.56 6.53
CA PRO A 307 12.23 -17.75 7.41
C PRO A 307 12.90 -19.02 6.88
N LEU A 308 13.00 -19.15 5.55
CA LEU A 308 13.65 -20.29 4.89
C LEU A 308 15.11 -20.04 4.49
N TYR A 309 15.72 -18.91 4.88
CA TYR A 309 17.08 -18.55 4.48
C TYR A 309 18.10 -19.68 4.73
N SER A 310 18.93 -19.94 3.73
CA SER A 310 20.04 -20.89 3.78
C SER A 310 21.32 -20.23 3.29
N ASN A 311 22.40 -20.37 4.06
CA ASN A 311 23.73 -19.86 3.70
C ASN A 311 24.33 -20.55 2.45
N LEU A 312 23.81 -21.72 2.08
CA LEU A 312 24.19 -22.43 0.85
C LEU A 312 23.61 -21.75 -0.40
N GLY A 313 22.55 -20.94 -0.26
CA GLY A 313 21.89 -20.27 -1.38
C GLY A 313 21.05 -21.21 -2.26
N GLU A 314 20.92 -22.49 -1.91
CA GLU A 314 20.11 -23.47 -2.62
C GLU A 314 18.79 -23.73 -1.90
N TYR A 315 17.68 -23.67 -2.64
CA TYR A 315 16.33 -23.77 -2.10
C TYR A 315 15.51 -24.77 -2.89
N ASN A 316 14.81 -25.66 -2.19
CA ASN A 316 13.76 -26.46 -2.79
C ASN A 316 12.56 -25.54 -3.11
N LEU A 317 12.17 -25.47 -4.38
CA LEU A 317 11.06 -24.60 -4.79
C LEU A 317 9.74 -25.02 -4.16
N LYS A 318 9.52 -26.32 -3.89
CA LYS A 318 8.32 -26.79 -3.22
C LYS A 318 8.21 -26.29 -1.78
N ASP A 319 9.32 -26.16 -1.07
CA ASP A 319 9.32 -25.60 0.29
C ASP A 319 8.95 -24.11 0.29
N LEU A 320 9.47 -23.35 -0.68
CA LEU A 320 9.08 -21.95 -0.89
C LEU A 320 7.60 -21.83 -1.26
N TYR A 321 7.09 -22.69 -2.15
CA TYR A 321 5.67 -22.74 -2.50
C TYR A 321 4.80 -22.99 -1.26
N ASN A 322 5.15 -24.00 -0.46
CA ASN A 322 4.40 -24.37 0.73
C ASN A 322 4.41 -23.24 1.77
N HIS A 323 5.55 -22.55 1.93
CA HIS A 323 5.68 -21.39 2.80
C HIS A 323 4.76 -20.25 2.39
N TYR A 324 4.85 -19.78 1.14
CA TYR A 324 4.01 -18.68 0.64
C TYR A 324 2.53 -19.05 0.61
N TYR A 325 2.18 -20.30 0.25
CA TYR A 325 0.80 -20.78 0.28
C TYR A 325 0.23 -20.76 1.70
N ALA A 326 0.96 -21.32 2.67
CA ALA A 326 0.51 -21.36 4.07
C ALA A 326 0.33 -19.95 4.64
N HIS A 327 1.27 -19.04 4.34
CA HIS A 327 1.20 -17.65 4.77
C HIS A 327 0.01 -16.90 4.13
N ALA A 328 -0.15 -16.99 2.80
CA ALA A 328 -1.28 -16.38 2.10
C ALA A 328 -2.63 -16.93 2.58
N LEU A 329 -2.73 -18.25 2.79
CA LEU A 329 -3.96 -18.89 3.29
C LEU A 329 -4.29 -18.46 4.72
N HIS A 330 -3.28 -18.29 5.57
CA HIS A 330 -3.46 -17.79 6.94
C HIS A 330 -4.06 -16.38 6.94
N LEU A 331 -3.47 -15.46 6.17
CA LEU A 331 -3.94 -14.09 6.05
C LEU A 331 -5.32 -14.00 5.39
N ALA A 332 -5.55 -14.77 4.32
CA ALA A 332 -6.85 -14.84 3.64
C ALA A 332 -7.97 -15.21 4.61
N LYS A 333 -7.78 -16.30 5.39
CA LYS A 333 -8.76 -16.73 6.40
C LYS A 333 -8.99 -15.68 7.47
N LYS A 334 -7.95 -14.96 7.93
CA LYS A 334 -8.11 -13.88 8.92
C LYS A 334 -8.97 -12.75 8.36
N PHE A 335 -8.68 -12.27 7.14
CA PHE A 335 -9.46 -11.22 6.50
C PHE A 335 -10.90 -11.65 6.23
N ASP A 336 -11.11 -12.83 5.65
CA ASP A 336 -12.45 -13.38 5.38
C ASP A 336 -13.28 -13.52 6.66
N ASN A 337 -12.70 -14.08 7.73
CA ASN A 337 -13.38 -14.23 9.02
C ASN A 337 -13.74 -12.89 9.67
N ARG A 338 -12.84 -11.90 9.57
CA ARG A 338 -13.06 -10.54 10.10
C ARG A 338 -14.14 -9.80 9.32
N ASN A 339 -14.08 -9.87 7.99
CA ASN A 339 -14.90 -9.06 7.09
C ASN A 339 -16.22 -9.74 6.68
N LYS A 340 -16.41 -11.03 7.03
CA LYS A 340 -17.56 -11.86 6.64
C LYS A 340 -17.72 -11.97 5.12
N THR A 341 -16.61 -12.27 4.46
CA THR A 341 -16.52 -12.50 3.00
C THR A 341 -15.75 -13.80 2.74
N LEU A 342 -15.72 -14.24 1.48
CA LEU A 342 -14.83 -15.31 0.98
C LEU A 342 -13.86 -14.76 -0.08
N TRP A 343 -13.79 -13.44 -0.23
CA TRP A 343 -13.04 -12.76 -1.27
C TRP A 343 -11.56 -13.17 -1.28
N PHE A 344 -10.91 -13.20 -0.13
CA PHE A 344 -9.47 -13.44 -0.05
C PHE A 344 -9.15 -14.90 -0.37
N THR A 345 -9.88 -15.85 0.24
CA THR A 345 -9.70 -17.28 -0.06
C THR A 345 -10.05 -17.63 -1.50
N ASN A 346 -11.11 -17.06 -2.07
CA ASN A 346 -11.44 -17.26 -3.49
C ASN A 346 -10.33 -16.73 -4.40
N SER A 347 -9.84 -15.51 -4.15
CA SER A 347 -8.75 -14.92 -4.96
C SER A 347 -7.45 -15.72 -4.88
N LEU A 348 -7.15 -16.35 -3.73
CA LEU A 348 -6.00 -17.25 -3.60
C LEU A 348 -6.22 -18.56 -4.37
N GLN A 349 -7.42 -19.13 -4.33
CA GLN A 349 -7.74 -20.36 -5.06
C GLN A 349 -7.66 -20.19 -6.58
N GLU A 350 -7.96 -19.00 -7.10
CA GLU A 350 -7.80 -18.68 -8.52
C GLU A 350 -6.35 -18.80 -8.97
N GLU A 351 -5.38 -18.36 -8.16
CA GLU A 351 -3.95 -18.53 -8.47
C GLU A 351 -3.50 -19.98 -8.36
N VAL A 352 -4.01 -20.76 -7.40
CA VAL A 352 -3.62 -22.18 -7.25
C VAL A 352 -4.08 -23.03 -8.44
N LYS A 353 -5.20 -22.65 -9.08
CA LYS A 353 -5.76 -23.36 -10.23
C LYS A 353 -5.14 -22.94 -11.57
N SER A 354 -4.52 -21.77 -11.64
CA SER A 354 -3.89 -21.21 -12.85
C SER A 354 -2.52 -21.79 -13.09
#